data_AF-A0A1G6YZZ3-F1
#
_entry.id   AF-A0A1G6YZZ3-F1
#
_cell.length_a   1.000
_cell.length_b   1.000
_cell.length_c   1.000
_cell.angle_alpha   90.00
_cell.angle_beta   90.00
_cell.angle_gamma   90.00
#
_symmetry.space_group_name_H-M   'P 1'
#
loop_
_entity.id
_entity.type
_entity.pdbx_description
1 polymer ?
#
loop_
_entity_poly.entity_id
_entity_poly.type
_entity_poly.pdbx_seq_one_letter_code
_entity_poly.pdbx_strand_id
1 'polypeptide(L)' 'MGWQQASGYNDRALVEADISRWKRVIGGGLRSQTDGRQATEVAIAAGVLNRMLDLGRPNYVRIP' A
#
# COMPACT_ATOMS: atom_id res chain seq x y z
N MET A 1 -23.16 11.67 -1.53
CA MET A 1 -21.96 10.97 -1.02
C MET A 1 -22.25 9.67 -0.27
N GLY A 2 -23.44 9.44 0.31
CA GLY A 2 -23.71 8.23 1.11
C GLY A 2 -23.49 6.89 0.39
N TRP A 3 -23.74 6.81 -0.93
CA TRP A 3 -23.54 5.56 -1.69
C TRP A 3 -22.06 5.19 -1.89
N GLN A 4 -21.15 6.17 -1.95
CA GLN A 4 -19.70 5.91 -2.07
C GLN A 4 -19.13 5.36 -0.76
N GLN A 5 -19.61 5.89 0.36
CA GLN A 5 -19.22 5.42 1.69
C GLN A 5 -19.81 4.03 1.99
N ALA A 6 -21.06 3.77 1.58
CA ALA A 6 -21.70 2.46 1.73
C ALA A 6 -21.08 1.36 0.85
N SER A 7 -20.48 1.73 -0.30
CA SER A 7 -19.86 0.78 -1.23
C SER A 7 -18.35 0.58 -1.02
N GLY A 8 -17.74 1.29 -0.05
CA GLY A 8 -16.28 1.22 0.17
C GLY A 8 -15.48 1.74 -1.04
N TYR A 9 -16.07 2.59 -1.87
CA TYR A 9 -15.44 3.06 -3.11
C TYR A 9 -14.10 3.76 -2.86
N ASN A 10 -14.00 4.48 -1.73
CA ASN A 10 -12.75 5.11 -1.30
C ASN A 10 -11.68 4.08 -0.90
N ASP A 11 -12.06 2.96 -0.29
CA ASP A 11 -11.13 1.92 0.13
C ASP A 11 -10.53 1.20 -1.09
N ARG A 12 -11.35 0.96 -2.13
CA ARG A 12 -10.89 0.42 -3.40
C ARG A 12 -9.81 1.31 -4.04
N ALA A 13 -10.03 2.62 -4.05
CA ALA A 13 -9.07 3.56 -4.61
C ALA A 13 -7.72 3.53 -3.85
N LEU A 14 -7.76 3.40 -2.52
CA LEU A 14 -6.55 3.27 -1.70
C LEU A 14 -5.78 1.97 -2.01
N VAL A 15 -6.48 0.85 -2.11
CA VAL A 15 -5.87 -0.45 -2.46
C VAL A 15 -5.24 -0.40 -3.87
N GLU A 16 -5.95 0.15 -4.85
CA GLU A 16 -5.42 0.28 -6.23
C GLU A 16 -4.16 1.15 -6.29
N ALA A 17 -4.11 2.23 -5.49
CA ALA A 17 -2.92 3.07 -5.35
C ALA A 17 -1.73 2.31 -4.74
N ASP A 18 -1.96 1.54 -3.67
CA ASP A 18 -0.89 0.75 -3.03
C ASP A 18 -0.37 -0.38 -3.92
N ILE A 19 -1.24 -1.07 -4.66
CA ILE A 19 -0.82 -2.07 -5.66
C ILE A 19 -0.01 -1.43 -6.79
N SER A 20 -0.38 -0.21 -7.22
CA SER A 20 0.39 0.52 -8.24
C SER A 20 1.78 0.90 -7.74
N ARG A 21 1.89 1.35 -6.47
CA ARG A 21 3.17 1.64 -5.81
C ARG A 21 4.03 0.39 -5.67
N TRP A 22 3.43 -0.73 -5.27
CA TRP A 22 4.10 -2.03 -5.19
C TRP A 22 4.78 -2.40 -6.50
N LYS A 23 4.02 -2.39 -7.60
CA LYS A 23 4.52 -2.75 -8.93
C LYS A 23 5.65 -1.84 -9.41
N ARG A 24 5.59 -0.54 -9.05
CA ARG A 24 6.58 0.45 -9.48
C ARG A 24 7.88 0.43 -8.68
N VAL A 25 7.80 0.23 -7.36
CA VAL A 25 8.95 0.35 -6.44
C VAL A 25 9.60 -1.00 -6.17
N ILE A 26 8.79 -2.04 -5.93
CA ILE A 26 9.29 -3.39 -5.65
C ILE A 26 9.47 -4.14 -6.97
N GLY A 27 8.39 -4.22 -7.78
CA GLY A 27 8.43 -4.79 -9.12
C GLY A 27 9.10 -6.16 -9.22
N GLY A 28 9.41 -6.62 -10.44
CA GLY A 28 10.36 -7.72 -10.68
C GLY A 28 9.97 -9.15 -10.24
N GLY A 29 8.88 -9.31 -9.47
CA GLY A 29 8.50 -10.60 -8.88
C GLY A 29 9.20 -10.87 -7.56
N LEU A 30 8.85 -12.00 -6.93
CA LEU A 30 9.47 -12.43 -5.67
C LEU A 30 10.75 -13.20 -5.94
N ARG A 31 11.79 -12.93 -5.14
CA ARG A 31 13.09 -13.60 -5.27
C ARG A 31 13.14 -14.93 -4.51
N SER A 32 12.30 -15.05 -3.49
CA SER A 32 12.21 -16.26 -2.68
C SER A 32 11.59 -17.42 -3.44
N GLN A 33 12.16 -18.61 -3.28
CA GLN A 33 11.73 -19.82 -4.00
C GLN A 33 10.66 -20.64 -3.25
N THR A 34 10.41 -20.36 -1.97
CA THR A 34 9.42 -21.09 -1.17
C THR A 34 8.33 -20.15 -0.67
N ASP A 35 7.10 -20.65 -0.59
CA ASP A 35 5.92 -19.86 -0.20
C ASP A 35 6.10 -19.13 1.13
N GLY A 36 6.69 -19.80 2.14
CA GLY A 36 6.95 -19.17 3.44
C GLY A 36 7.94 -18.01 3.37
N ARG A 37 8.97 -18.12 2.52
CA ARG A 37 9.94 -17.04 2.29
C ARG A 37 9.34 -15.93 1.43
N GLN A 38 8.53 -16.27 0.45
CA GLN A 38 7.76 -15.33 -0.37
C GLN A 38 6.80 -14.50 0.48
N ALA A 39 6.05 -15.13 1.40
CA ALA A 39 5.16 -14.42 2.32
C ALA A 39 5.95 -13.43 3.21
N THR A 40 7.13 -13.84 3.69
CA THR A 40 8.00 -12.97 4.49
C THR A 40 8.55 -11.81 3.67
N GLU A 41 9.00 -12.07 2.44
CA GLU A 41 9.46 -11.06 1.48
C GLU A 41 8.35 -10.04 1.20
N VAL A 42 7.11 -10.51 1.00
CA VAL A 42 5.96 -9.65 0.78
C VAL A 42 5.68 -8.76 2.00
N ALA A 43 5.66 -9.36 3.21
CA ALA A 43 5.40 -8.63 4.44
C ALA A 43 6.44 -7.52 4.70
N ILE A 44 7.72 -7.82 4.48
CA ILE A 44 8.81 -6.84 4.65
C ILE A 44 8.68 -5.72 3.61
N ALA A 45 8.49 -6.05 2.33
CA ALA A 45 8.37 -5.06 1.27
C ALA A 45 7.15 -4.13 1.46
N ALA A 46 6.03 -4.68 1.94
CA ALA A 46 4.85 -3.89 2.32
C ALA A 46 5.17 -2.93 3.48
N GLY A 47 5.86 -3.42 4.51
CA GLY A 47 6.32 -2.61 5.63
C GLY A 47 7.23 -1.45 5.21
N VAL A 48 8.18 -1.71 4.30
CA VAL A 48 9.06 -0.68 3.73
C VAL A 48 8.26 0.37 2.95
N LEU A 49 7.29 -0.05 2.12
CA LEU A 49 6.43 0.87 1.38
C LEU A 49 5.58 1.75 2.30
N ASN A 50 5.04 1.20 3.38
CA ASN A 50 4.30 1.98 4.38
C ASN A 50 5.22 2.97 5.08
N ARG A 51 6.45 2.55 5.42
CA ARG A 51 7.43 3.44 6.03
C ARG A 51 7.83 4.60 5.11
N MET A 52 7.99 4.34 3.80
CA MET A 52 8.22 5.39 2.81
C MET A 52 7.06 6.38 2.72
N LEU A 53 5.82 5.88 2.81
CA LEU A 53 4.62 6.72 2.83
C LEU A 53 4.63 7.64 4.06
N ASP A 54 4.90 7.10 5.25
CA ASP A 54 4.96 7.89 6.48
C ASP A 54 6.02 9.00 6.43
N LEU A 55 7.17 8.73 5.80
CA LEU A 55 8.25 9.70 5.65
C LEU A 55 7.92 10.79 4.61
N GLY A 56 7.22 10.44 3.54
CA GLY A 56 6.88 11.37 2.45
C GLY A 56 5.56 12.12 2.64
N ARG A 57 4.70 11.66 3.56
CA ARG A 57 3.37 12.25 3.77
C ARG A 57 3.47 13.53 4.60
N PRO A 58 2.98 14.67 4.10
CA PRO A 58 2.87 15.88 4.91
C PRO A 58 1.79 15.74 5.99
N ASN A 59 2.01 16.38 7.14
CA ASN A 59 1.04 16.45 8.22
C ASN A 59 -0.10 17.41 7.85
N TYR A 60 -1.22 16.84 7.40
CA TYR A 60 -2.44 17.61 7.14
C TYR A 60 -3.20 17.85 8.45
N VAL A 61 -3.19 19.11 8.92
CA VAL A 61 -3.99 19.56 10.05
C VAL A 61 -5.22 20.28 9.50
N ARG A 62 -6.42 19.85 9.90
CA ARG A 62 -7.65 20.62 9.62
C ARG A 62 -7.69 21.78 10.61
N ILE A 63 -7.54 22.99 10.11
CA ILE A 63 -7.65 24.22 10.90
C ILE A 63 -9.15 24.56 11.00
N PRO A 64 -9.67 24.91 12.19
CA PRO A 64 -11.07 25.32 12.39
C PRO A 64 -11.50 26.51 11.52
#